data_AF-A0A1X1QXM9-F1
#
_entry.id   AF-A0A1X1QXM9-F1
#
_cell.length_a   1.000
_cell.length_b   1.000
_cell.length_c   1.000
_cell.angle_alpha   90.00
_cell.angle_beta   90.00
_cell.angle_gamma   90.00
#
_symmetry.space_group_name_H-M   'P 1'
#
loop_
_entity.id
_entity.type
_entity.pdbx_description
1 polymer ?
#
loop_
_entity_poly.entity_id
_entity_poly.type
_entity_poly.pdbx_seq_one_letter_code
_entity_poly.pdbx_strand_id
1 'polypeptide(L)'
;MRRVMVALGAALAAAVLLAGAANAIPDQGTPEFDAYQQGLIKNGFHLNPDTAWRVAHQACVGGIPGYIGLELAAQGVVGPGSQNRLYDVARKYACPVQ
;
A
#
# COMPACT_ATOMS: atom_id res chain seq x y z
N MET A 1 0.32 -10.35 40.26
CA MET A 1 -0.76 -10.20 39.26
C MET A 1 -0.93 -8.78 38.73
N ARG A 2 -1.06 -7.74 39.58
CA ARG A 2 -1.27 -6.34 39.12
C ARG A 2 -0.21 -5.82 38.14
N ARG A 3 1.08 -6.11 38.37
CA ARG A 3 2.18 -5.70 37.46
C ARG A 3 2.14 -6.41 36.10
N VAL A 4 1.69 -7.67 36.07
CA VAL A 4 1.53 -8.45 34.83
C VAL A 4 0.38 -7.90 34.00
N MET A 5 -0.74 -7.56 34.64
CA MET A 5 -1.89 -6.95 33.96
C MET A 5 -1.55 -5.56 33.38
N VAL A 6 -0.72 -4.77 34.09
CA VAL A 6 -0.24 -3.48 33.58
C VAL A 6 0.67 -3.66 32.37
N ALA A 7 1.60 -4.63 32.40
CA ALA A 7 2.46 -4.92 31.26
C ALA A 7 1.68 -5.43 30.04
N LEU A 8 0.67 -6.29 30.27
CA LEU A 8 -0.19 -6.81 29.21
C LEU A 8 -1.04 -5.70 28.58
N GLY A 9 -1.61 -4.82 29.41
CA GLY A 9 -2.38 -3.66 28.95
C GLY A 9 -1.54 -2.67 28.13
N ALA A 10 -0.30 -2.41 28.56
CA ALA A 10 0.63 -1.57 27.82
C ALA A 10 1.04 -2.18 26.47
N ALA A 11 1.29 -3.50 26.43
CA ALA A 11 1.61 -4.20 25.20
C ALA A 11 0.44 -4.20 24.20
N LEU A 12 -0.79 -4.39 24.69
CA LEU A 12 -2.00 -4.28 23.88
C LEU A 12 -2.18 -2.88 23.32
N ALA A 13 -2.05 -1.83 24.16
CA ALA A 13 -2.14 -0.44 23.73
C ALA A 13 -1.09 -0.09 22.65
N ALA A 14 0.15 -0.55 22.81
CA ALA A 14 1.19 -0.38 21.80
C ALA A 14 0.86 -1.12 20.49
N ALA A 15 0.28 -2.32 20.58
CA ALA A 15 -0.15 -3.07 19.40
C ALA A 15 -1.31 -2.37 18.65
N VAL A 16 -2.29 -1.76 19.34
CA VAL A 16 -3.36 -1.01 18.67
C VAL A 16 -2.81 0.23 17.96
N LEU A 17 -1.83 0.89 18.56
CA LEU A 17 -1.18 2.06 17.98
C LEU A 17 -0.35 1.69 16.74
N LEU A 18 0.32 0.53 16.74
CA LEU A 18 1.01 0.03 15.54
C LEU A 18 0.04 -0.50 14.46
N ALA A 19 -1.13 -1.03 14.84
CA ALA A 19 -2.10 -1.56 13.89
C ALA A 19 -2.79 -0.47 13.05
N GLY A 20 -2.83 0.77 13.54
CA GLY A 20 -3.32 1.92 12.75
C GLY A 20 -2.54 2.13 11.45
N ALA A 21 -1.26 1.76 11.40
CA ALA A 21 -0.44 1.86 10.19
C ALA A 21 -0.77 0.80 9.12
N ALA A 22 -1.43 -0.30 9.49
CA ALA A 22 -1.84 -1.36 8.57
C ALA A 22 -3.22 -1.13 7.94
N ASN A 23 -4.05 -0.25 8.51
CA ASN A 23 -5.38 0.12 7.99
C ASN A 23 -5.32 1.23 6.91
N ALA A 24 -4.15 1.37 6.30
CA ALA A 24 -3.73 2.51 5.52
C ALA A 24 -4.05 2.38 4.03
N ILE A 25 -4.12 1.14 3.52
CA ILE A 25 -4.25 0.88 2.10
C ILE A 25 -5.73 0.66 1.77
N PRO A 26 -6.26 1.33 0.73
CA PRO A 26 -7.64 1.14 0.34
C PRO A 26 -7.93 -0.32 -0.06
N ASP A 27 -8.99 -0.90 0.50
CA ASP A 27 -9.44 -2.25 0.22
C ASP A 27 -10.11 -2.35 -1.16
N GLN A 28 -9.93 -3.48 -1.84
CA GLN A 28 -10.58 -3.70 -3.14
C GLN A 28 -12.10 -3.62 -3.01
N GLY A 29 -12.74 -2.89 -3.92
CA GLY A 29 -14.19 -2.69 -3.94
C GLY A 29 -14.69 -1.52 -3.08
N THR A 30 -13.79 -0.74 -2.46
CA THR A 30 -14.17 0.51 -1.80
C THR A 30 -14.02 1.73 -2.73
N PRO A 31 -14.78 2.82 -2.51
CA PRO A 31 -14.64 4.06 -3.27
C PRO A 31 -13.22 4.66 -3.21
N GLU A 32 -12.51 4.46 -2.10
CA GLU A 32 -11.14 4.91 -1.92
C GLU A 32 -10.20 4.16 -2.87
N PHE A 33 -10.43 2.85 -3.06
CA PHE A 33 -9.67 2.05 -4.00
C PHE A 33 -9.95 2.43 -5.45
N ASP A 34 -11.19 2.75 -5.76
CA ASP A 34 -11.57 3.27 -7.08
C ASP A 34 -10.90 4.62 -7.36
N ALA A 35 -10.84 5.51 -6.36
CA ALA A 35 -10.13 6.79 -6.48
C ALA A 35 -8.61 6.59 -6.68
N TYR A 36 -8.03 5.60 -6.00
CA TYR A 36 -6.63 5.21 -6.21
C TYR A 36 -6.40 4.70 -7.64
N GLN A 37 -7.23 3.78 -8.14
CA GLN A 37 -7.13 3.28 -9.51
C GLN A 37 -7.28 4.41 -10.53
N GLN A 38 -8.22 5.35 -10.31
CA GLN A 38 -8.33 6.53 -11.15
C GLN A 38 -7.06 7.40 -11.10
N GLY A 39 -6.42 7.51 -9.93
CA GLY A 39 -5.13 8.16 -9.77
C GLY A 39 -4.04 7.51 -10.62
N LEU A 40 -3.95 6.17 -10.62
CA LEU A 40 -3.04 5.42 -11.48
C LEU A 40 -3.30 5.68 -12.96
N ILE A 41 -4.55 5.57 -13.40
CA ILE A 41 -4.96 5.77 -14.79
C ILE A 41 -4.63 7.20 -15.27
N LYS A 42 -4.90 8.22 -14.44
CA LYS A 42 -4.54 9.62 -14.74
C LYS A 42 -3.03 9.83 -14.93
N ASN A 43 -2.21 8.96 -14.36
CA ASN A 43 -0.76 8.98 -14.51
C ASN A 43 -0.25 7.97 -15.55
N GLY A 44 -1.15 7.37 -16.34
CA GLY A 44 -0.81 6.45 -17.44
C GLY A 44 -0.56 5.00 -17.02
N PHE A 45 -0.92 4.62 -15.79
CA PHE A 45 -0.78 3.25 -15.29
C PHE A 45 -2.13 2.53 -15.31
N HIS A 46 -2.28 1.61 -16.27
CA HIS A 46 -3.50 0.83 -16.46
C HIS A 46 -3.29 -0.56 -15.87
N LEU A 47 -3.34 -0.63 -14.53
CA LEU A 47 -3.15 -1.86 -13.79
C LEU A 47 -4.50 -2.53 -13.52
N ASN A 48 -4.52 -3.85 -13.52
CA ASN A 48 -5.66 -4.58 -12.99
C ASN A 48 -5.79 -4.33 -11.46
N PRO A 49 -6.98 -4.54 -10.87
CA PRO A 49 -7.21 -4.32 -9.45
C PRO A 49 -6.26 -5.08 -8.51
N ASP A 50 -5.89 -6.33 -8.83
CA ASP A 50 -5.02 -7.15 -7.98
C ASP A 50 -3.58 -6.65 -7.97
N THR A 51 -3.08 -6.25 -9.13
CA THR A 51 -1.77 -5.62 -9.29
C THR A 51 -1.75 -4.27 -8.59
N ALA A 52 -2.78 -3.44 -8.80
CA ALA A 52 -2.88 -2.13 -8.16
C ALA A 52 -2.85 -2.26 -6.63
N TRP A 53 -3.59 -3.22 -6.07
CA TRP A 53 -3.60 -3.48 -4.61
C TRP A 53 -2.23 -3.92 -4.08
N ARG A 54 -1.52 -4.80 -4.80
CA ARG A 54 -0.15 -5.21 -4.44
C ARG A 54 0.86 -4.07 -4.55
N VAL A 55 0.73 -3.22 -5.56
CA VAL A 55 1.55 -2.01 -5.71
C VAL A 55 1.34 -1.08 -4.52
N ALA A 56 0.10 -0.87 -4.09
CA ALA A 56 -0.20 -0.06 -2.91
C ALA A 56 0.44 -0.66 -1.64
N HIS A 57 0.38 -1.98 -1.48
CA HIS A 57 1.08 -2.69 -0.40
C HIS A 57 2.58 -2.46 -0.39
N GLN A 58 3.22 -2.64 -1.55
CA GLN A 58 4.66 -2.39 -1.66
C GLN A 58 5.03 -0.92 -1.45
N ALA A 59 4.20 0.00 -1.91
CA ALA A 59 4.41 1.44 -1.81
C ALA A 59 4.24 1.99 -0.37
N CYS A 60 3.26 1.48 0.37
CA CYS A 60 2.85 2.05 1.67
C CYS A 60 3.39 1.31 2.88
N VAL A 61 3.32 -0.02 2.89
CA VAL A 61 3.79 -0.85 4.01
C VAL A 61 5.27 -1.20 3.85
N GLY A 62 5.76 -1.14 2.62
CA GLY A 62 7.05 -1.70 2.25
C GLY A 62 6.94 -3.19 1.95
N GLY A 63 7.85 -3.66 1.12
CA GLY A 63 7.92 -5.05 0.69
C GLY A 63 9.19 -5.25 -0.12
N ILE A 64 9.47 -6.49 -0.52
CA ILE A 64 10.66 -6.79 -1.33
C ILE A 64 10.46 -6.16 -2.73
N PRO A 65 11.26 -5.14 -3.09
CA PRO A 65 11.15 -4.50 -4.40
C PRO A 65 11.41 -5.53 -5.51
N GLY A 66 10.57 -5.54 -6.54
CA GLY A 66 10.75 -6.40 -7.72
C GLY A 66 9.97 -7.71 -7.73
N TYR A 67 9.32 -8.11 -6.62
CA TYR A 67 8.48 -9.33 -6.59
C TYR A 67 7.28 -9.29 -7.55
N ILE A 68 6.90 -8.08 -7.97
CA ILE A 68 5.78 -7.84 -8.90
C ILE A 68 6.28 -7.34 -10.27
N GLY A 69 7.59 -7.27 -10.48
CA GLY A 69 8.20 -6.58 -11.63
C GLY A 69 7.84 -7.18 -12.99
N LEU A 70 7.74 -8.51 -13.10
CA LEU A 70 7.32 -9.17 -14.33
C LEU A 70 5.85 -8.88 -14.67
N GLU A 71 4.99 -8.85 -13.67
CA GLU A 71 3.57 -8.56 -13.82
C GLU A 71 3.31 -7.09 -14.17
N LEU A 72 4.11 -6.20 -13.58
CA LEU A 72 4.14 -4.79 -13.93
C LEU A 72 4.61 -4.58 -15.37
N ALA A 73 5.67 -5.27 -15.79
CA ALA A 73 6.14 -5.21 -17.17
C ALA A 73 5.08 -5.73 -18.16
N ALA A 74 4.38 -6.82 -17.81
CA ALA A 74 3.27 -7.35 -18.60
C ALA A 74 2.10 -6.36 -18.76
N GLN A 75 1.95 -5.42 -17.81
CA GLN A 75 0.92 -4.36 -17.84
C GLN A 75 1.47 -3.01 -18.34
N GLY A 76 2.62 -3.01 -19.01
CA GLY A 76 3.17 -1.83 -19.67
C GLY A 76 4.01 -0.92 -18.77
N VAL A 77 4.27 -1.31 -17.52
CA VAL A 77 5.21 -0.60 -16.64
C VAL A 77 6.64 -1.02 -16.97
N VAL A 78 7.12 -0.57 -18.12
CA VAL A 78 8.41 -0.94 -18.70
C VAL A 78 9.28 0.30 -18.90
N GLY A 79 10.58 0.15 -18.67
CA GLY A 79 11.57 1.20 -18.91
C GLY A 79 12.21 1.77 -17.63
N PRO A 80 13.30 2.54 -17.77
CA PRO A 80 14.05 3.09 -16.64
C PRO A 80 13.17 4.01 -15.79
N GLY A 81 13.07 3.72 -14.49
CA GLY A 81 12.33 4.56 -13.53
C GLY A 81 10.80 4.49 -13.62
N SER A 82 10.21 3.65 -14.49
CA SER A 82 8.75 3.48 -14.58
C SER A 82 8.16 2.94 -13.28
N GLN A 83 8.81 1.94 -12.67
CA GLN A 83 8.44 1.40 -11.36
C GLN A 83 8.54 2.44 -10.25
N ASN A 84 9.61 3.25 -10.23
CA ASN A 84 9.74 4.31 -9.22
C ASN A 84 8.60 5.33 -9.34
N ARG A 85 8.28 5.77 -10.56
CA ARG A 85 7.13 6.65 -10.79
C ARG A 85 5.81 6.01 -10.37
N LEU A 86 5.64 4.72 -10.66
CA LEU A 86 4.45 3.98 -10.24
C LEU A 86 4.34 3.99 -8.71
N TYR A 87 5.42 3.68 -8.00
CA TYR A 87 5.43 3.72 -6.53
C TYR A 87 5.21 5.14 -5.98
N ASP A 88 5.69 6.19 -6.65
CA ASP A 88 5.40 7.58 -6.26
C ASP A 88 3.92 7.92 -6.37
N VAL A 89 3.30 7.53 -7.49
CA VAL A 89 1.85 7.71 -7.70
C VAL A 89 1.07 6.88 -6.69
N ALA A 90 1.42 5.61 -6.50
CA ALA A 90 0.79 4.75 -5.52
C ALA A 90 0.90 5.34 -4.10
N ARG A 91 2.06 5.90 -3.74
CA ARG A 91 2.23 6.57 -2.45
C ARG A 91 1.31 7.77 -2.29
N LYS A 92 1.17 8.57 -3.34
CA LYS A 92 0.33 9.77 -3.34
C LYS A 92 -1.16 9.48 -3.18
N TYR A 93 -1.64 8.37 -3.75
CA TYR A 93 -3.09 8.09 -3.83
C TYR A 93 -3.56 6.95 -2.92
N ALA A 94 -2.66 6.05 -2.48
CA ALA A 94 -3.02 4.88 -1.69
C ALA A 94 -2.44 4.88 -0.27
N CYS A 95 -1.41 5.68 0.03
CA CYS A 95 -0.88 5.76 1.39
C CYS A 95 -1.54 6.90 2.17
N PRO A 96 -1.87 6.72 3.45
CA PRO A 96 -2.32 7.80 4.29
C PRO A 96 -1.17 8.80 4.43
N VAL A 97 -1.48 10.07 4.22
CA VAL A 97 -0.59 11.16 4.59
C VAL A 97 -0.35 11.06 6.09
N GLN A 98 0.89 10.77 6.49
CA GLN A 98 1.31 10.84 7.89
C GLN A 98 1.33 12.29 8.37
#